data_AF-A0A1V3RSJ4-F1
#
_entry.id   AF-A0A1V3RSJ4-F1
#
_cell.length_a   1.000
_cell.length_b   1.000
_cell.length_c   1.000
_cell.angle_alpha   90.00
_cell.angle_beta   90.00
_cell.angle_gamma   90.00
#
_symmetry.space_group_name_H-M   'P 1'
#
loop_
_entity.id
_entity.type
_entity.pdbx_description
1 polymer ?
#
loop_
_entity_poly.entity_id
_entity_poly.type
_entity_poly.pdbx_seq_one_letter_code
_entity_poly.pdbx_strand_id
1 'polypeptide(L)'
;NLVLQVHNNDDPVIITGLDTEGGELSLQEKNLSDGSSPDASALTQSGTFTVTALDGVQTLSVGGINVVTGGVAAGFPQSITTALGNTLTITGYNATTGVVSYSYTLLDNEAHPNANGANSLSEQF
;
A
#
# COMPACT_ATOMS: atom_id res chain seq x y z
N ASN A 1 -22.23 -21.00 43.32
CA ASN A 1 -21.72 -21.39 42.00
C ASN A 1 -21.44 -20.15 41.20
N LEU A 2 -20.16 -19.89 40.90
CA LEU A 2 -19.78 -18.83 39.97
C LEU A 2 -19.76 -19.44 38.57
N VAL A 3 -20.48 -18.82 37.64
CA VAL A 3 -20.41 -19.12 36.21
C VAL A 3 -19.77 -17.91 35.55
N LEU A 4 -18.63 -18.10 34.91
CA LEU A 4 -18.01 -17.09 34.06
C LEU A 4 -18.43 -17.38 32.62
N GLN A 5 -19.15 -16.44 32.00
CA GLN A 5 -19.44 -16.49 30.58
C GLN A 5 -18.53 -15.48 29.87
N VAL A 6 -17.54 -15.98 29.14
CA VAL A 6 -16.71 -15.18 28.24
C VAL A 6 -17.32 -15.27 26.84
N HIS A 7 -17.68 -14.13 26.28
CA HIS A 7 -18.11 -14.00 24.89
C HIS A 7 -17.01 -13.21 24.17
N ASN A 8 -16.53 -13.70 23.03
CA ASN A 8 -15.76 -12.84 22.13
C ASN A 8 -16.77 -12.05 21.31
N ASN A 9 -16.73 -10.72 21.39
CA ASN A 9 -17.52 -9.89 20.52
C ASN A 9 -16.75 -9.80 19.20
N ASP A 10 -17.35 -10.23 18.09
CA ASP A 10 -16.71 -10.11 16.77
C ASP A 10 -16.61 -8.63 16.40
N ASP A 11 -15.40 -8.08 16.45
CA ASP A 11 -15.18 -6.65 16.19
C ASP A 11 -14.85 -6.42 14.71
N PRO A 12 -15.43 -5.37 14.07
CA PRO A 12 -15.22 -5.15 12.65
C PRO A 12 -13.76 -4.77 12.35
N VAL A 13 -13.27 -5.23 11.19
CA VAL A 13 -12.02 -4.74 10.61
C VAL A 13 -12.26 -3.39 9.94
N ILE A 14 -11.46 -2.39 10.30
CA ILE A 14 -11.54 -1.03 9.73
C ILE A 14 -10.20 -0.68 9.08
N ILE A 15 -10.26 -0.16 7.85
CA ILE A 15 -9.09 0.38 7.14
C ILE A 15 -9.26 1.89 7.00
N THR A 16 -8.21 2.65 7.37
CA THR A 16 -8.15 4.11 7.22
C THR A 16 -6.82 4.56 6.64
N GLY A 17 -6.77 5.77 6.07
CA GLY A 17 -5.56 6.32 5.46
C GLY A 17 -5.37 5.94 3.98
N LEU A 18 -6.36 5.31 3.36
CA LEU A 18 -6.44 5.13 1.91
C LEU A 18 -7.48 6.10 1.36
N ASP A 19 -7.05 7.11 0.61
CA ASP A 19 -7.96 8.05 -0.06
C ASP A 19 -8.49 7.43 -1.37
N THR A 20 -9.81 7.50 -1.57
CA THR A 20 -10.49 6.87 -2.72
C THR A 20 -10.58 7.76 -3.97
N GLU A 21 -10.31 9.06 -3.84
CA GLU A 21 -10.45 10.04 -4.94
C GLU A 21 -9.08 10.61 -5.33
N GLY A 22 -8.62 10.30 -6.55
CA GLY A 22 -7.33 10.80 -7.09
C GLY A 22 -6.10 9.94 -6.77
N GLY A 23 -6.22 8.94 -5.90
CA GLY A 23 -5.12 8.05 -5.48
C GLY A 23 -4.26 8.63 -4.36
N GLU A 24 -3.81 7.78 -3.42
CA GLU A 24 -3.02 8.20 -2.24
C GLU A 24 -1.65 8.79 -2.63
N LEU A 25 -1.02 8.28 -3.70
CA LEU A 25 0.26 8.75 -4.22
C LEU A 25 0.11 9.20 -5.68
N SER A 26 0.84 10.26 -6.04
CA SER A 26 0.86 10.80 -7.41
C SER A 26 2.29 11.02 -7.87
N LEU A 27 2.77 10.15 -8.75
CA LEU A 27 4.08 10.25 -9.38
C LEU A 27 3.94 10.82 -10.80
N GLN A 28 5.02 11.41 -11.32
CA GLN A 28 5.01 12.05 -12.63
C GLN A 28 6.20 11.57 -13.47
N GLU A 29 5.90 11.02 -14.64
CA GLU A 29 6.92 10.54 -15.60
C GLU A 29 7.87 11.63 -16.07
N LYS A 30 7.47 12.91 -16.01
CA LYS A 30 8.38 14.04 -16.31
C LYS A 30 9.64 14.02 -15.44
N ASN A 31 9.58 13.37 -14.27
CA ASN A 31 10.67 13.25 -13.31
C ASN A 31 11.61 12.08 -13.62
N LEU A 32 11.29 11.21 -14.59
CA LEU A 32 12.19 10.16 -15.09
C LEU A 32 13.45 10.79 -15.70
N SER A 33 14.53 10.00 -15.81
CA SER A 33 15.83 10.51 -16.29
C SER A 33 15.80 11.06 -17.71
N ASP A 34 14.92 10.52 -18.55
CA ASP A 34 14.64 10.94 -19.93
C ASP A 34 13.35 11.78 -20.03
N GLY A 35 12.72 12.08 -18.90
CA GLY A 35 11.56 12.95 -18.80
C GLY A 35 11.91 14.42 -19.05
N SER A 36 10.87 15.25 -19.18
CA SER A 36 11.02 16.68 -19.50
C SER A 36 11.53 17.55 -18.35
N SER A 37 11.53 17.04 -17.12
CA SER A 37 12.00 17.72 -15.90
C SER A 37 12.51 16.69 -14.88
N PRO A 38 13.65 16.01 -15.15
CA PRO A 38 14.13 14.90 -14.33
C PRO A 38 14.29 15.26 -12.85
N ASP A 39 13.76 14.41 -11.96
CA ASP A 39 13.87 14.52 -10.51
C ASP A 39 13.79 13.12 -9.88
N ALA A 40 14.96 12.50 -9.69
CA ALA A 40 15.05 11.15 -9.14
C ALA A 40 14.46 11.02 -7.73
N SER A 41 14.39 12.11 -6.95
CA SER A 41 13.85 12.08 -5.59
C SER A 41 12.32 11.97 -5.57
N ALA A 42 11.66 12.43 -6.63
CA ALA A 42 10.21 12.37 -6.78
C ALA A 42 9.71 11.04 -7.39
N LEU A 43 10.61 10.16 -7.82
CA LEU A 43 10.28 8.84 -8.39
C LEU A 43 9.90 7.80 -7.34
N THR A 44 10.18 8.05 -6.05
CA THR A 44 9.72 7.18 -4.96
C THR A 44 8.92 7.98 -3.96
N GLN A 45 7.69 7.58 -3.74
CA GLN A 45 6.83 8.17 -2.72
C GLN A 45 6.42 7.10 -1.70
N SER A 46 6.15 7.53 -0.48
CA SER A 46 5.78 6.65 0.63
C SER A 46 4.44 7.04 1.20
N GLY A 47 3.69 6.05 1.65
CA GLY A 47 2.37 6.21 2.26
C GLY A 47 2.22 5.30 3.48
N THR A 48 1.12 5.49 4.19
CA THR A 48 0.76 4.64 5.33
C THR A 48 -0.75 4.53 5.44
N PHE A 49 -1.23 3.33 5.71
CA PHE A 49 -2.61 3.11 6.11
C PHE A 49 -2.67 2.32 7.41
N THR A 50 -3.82 2.34 8.07
CA THR A 50 -4.04 1.65 9.33
C THR A 50 -5.07 0.57 9.17
N VAL A 51 -4.75 -0.63 9.66
CA VAL A 51 -5.68 -1.75 9.80
C VAL A 51 -6.01 -1.92 11.28
N THR A 52 -7.24 -1.58 11.65
CA THR A 52 -7.75 -1.81 13.00
C THR A 52 -8.55 -3.11 13.01
N ALA A 53 -8.07 -4.07 13.79
CA ALA A 53 -8.76 -5.32 14.10
C ALA A 53 -8.54 -5.62 15.59
N LEU A 54 -9.57 -5.42 16.43
CA LEU A 54 -9.44 -5.54 17.89
C LEU A 54 -9.17 -6.98 18.35
N ASP A 55 -9.64 -7.95 17.58
CA ASP A 55 -9.32 -9.38 17.71
C ASP A 55 -7.92 -9.76 17.20
N GLY A 56 -7.20 -8.80 16.61
CA GLY A 56 -5.94 -9.01 15.91
C GLY A 56 -6.11 -9.32 14.43
N VAL A 57 -5.02 -9.19 13.66
CA VAL A 57 -5.00 -9.47 12.22
C VAL A 57 -4.54 -10.90 11.99
N GLN A 58 -5.42 -11.78 11.49
CA GLN A 58 -5.02 -13.17 11.22
C GLN A 58 -4.29 -13.30 9.87
N THR A 59 -4.80 -12.62 8.85
CA THR A 59 -4.24 -12.59 7.49
C THR A 59 -4.36 -11.18 6.92
N LEU A 60 -3.28 -10.67 6.35
CA LEU A 60 -3.25 -9.40 5.62
C LEU A 60 -2.34 -9.56 4.42
N SER A 61 -2.87 -9.23 3.24
CA SER A 61 -2.13 -9.19 1.98
C SER A 61 -2.36 -7.85 1.31
N VAL A 62 -1.31 -7.28 0.70
CA VAL A 62 -1.35 -6.01 -0.03
C VAL A 62 -0.69 -6.20 -1.38
N GLY A 63 -1.42 -6.02 -2.49
CA GLY A 63 -0.86 -6.25 -3.84
C GLY A 63 -0.23 -7.65 -4.04
N GLY A 64 -0.65 -8.66 -3.25
CA GLY A 64 -0.07 -10.01 -3.26
C GLY A 64 1.12 -10.24 -2.31
N ILE A 65 1.56 -9.22 -1.56
CA ILE A 65 2.54 -9.36 -0.48
C ILE A 65 1.82 -9.82 0.78
N ASN A 66 2.19 -10.98 1.32
CA ASN A 66 1.68 -11.47 2.60
C ASN A 66 2.34 -10.69 3.76
N VAL A 67 1.63 -9.68 4.28
CA VAL A 67 2.06 -8.84 5.40
C VAL A 67 1.90 -9.58 6.74
N VAL A 68 0.78 -10.30 6.90
CA VAL A 68 0.50 -11.14 8.08
C VAL A 68 -0.05 -12.48 7.62
N THR A 69 0.47 -13.59 8.17
CA THR A 69 -0.05 -14.95 7.92
C THR A 69 -0.12 -15.71 9.24
N GLY A 70 -1.30 -16.23 9.57
CA GLY A 70 -1.49 -16.93 10.85
C GLY A 70 -1.21 -16.03 12.06
N GLY A 71 -1.43 -14.71 11.93
CA GLY A 71 -1.25 -13.74 13.02
C GLY A 71 0.20 -13.33 13.24
N VAL A 72 1.11 -13.85 12.42
CA VAL A 72 2.54 -13.55 12.46
C VAL A 72 2.86 -12.58 11.32
N ALA A 73 3.42 -11.43 11.67
CA ALA A 73 3.93 -10.47 10.70
C ALA A 73 5.10 -11.05 9.92
N ALA A 74 5.18 -10.76 8.64
CA ALA A 74 6.31 -11.14 7.81
C ALA A 74 7.56 -10.29 8.11
N GLY A 75 8.70 -10.64 7.51
CA GLY A 75 9.89 -9.79 7.49
C GLY A 75 9.75 -8.71 6.40
N PHE A 76 10.18 -7.48 6.70
CA PHE A 76 10.12 -6.33 5.80
C PHE A 76 11.53 -5.72 5.58
N PRO A 77 11.79 -5.07 4.43
CA PRO A 77 10.84 -4.77 3.35
C PRO A 77 10.52 -5.98 2.46
N GLN A 78 9.36 -5.96 1.80
CA GLN A 78 8.99 -6.87 0.70
C GLN A 78 8.47 -6.08 -0.49
N SER A 79 8.76 -6.54 -1.70
CA SER A 79 8.40 -5.82 -2.92
C SER A 79 7.80 -6.75 -3.97
N ILE A 80 6.96 -6.17 -4.83
CA ILE A 80 6.44 -6.79 -6.04
C ILE A 80 6.56 -5.83 -7.21
N THR A 81 6.62 -6.39 -8.42
CA THR A 81 6.43 -5.63 -9.66
C THR A 81 4.93 -5.47 -9.91
N THR A 82 4.48 -4.25 -10.19
CA THR A 82 3.08 -3.93 -10.44
C THR A 82 2.68 -4.28 -11.87
N ALA A 83 1.39 -4.15 -12.19
CA ALA A 83 0.90 -4.48 -13.54
C ALA A 83 1.48 -3.53 -14.60
N LEU A 84 1.77 -2.28 -14.22
CA LEU A 84 2.44 -1.30 -15.07
C LEU A 84 3.98 -1.45 -15.10
N GLY A 85 4.56 -2.38 -14.33
CA GLY A 85 6.01 -2.63 -14.33
C GLY A 85 6.78 -1.86 -13.26
N ASN A 86 6.09 -1.11 -12.41
CA ASN A 86 6.68 -0.34 -11.31
C ASN A 86 6.88 -1.19 -10.06
N THR A 87 7.42 -0.60 -8.99
CA THR A 87 7.67 -1.34 -7.74
C THR A 87 6.80 -0.84 -6.60
N LEU A 88 5.96 -1.72 -6.05
CA LEU A 88 5.33 -1.53 -4.74
C LEU A 88 6.18 -2.25 -3.69
N THR A 89 6.48 -1.56 -2.59
CA THR A 89 7.24 -2.11 -1.46
C THR A 89 6.46 -1.89 -0.16
N ILE A 90 6.15 -2.96 0.58
CA ILE A 90 5.73 -2.86 1.97
C ILE A 90 6.98 -2.76 2.83
N THR A 91 7.15 -1.63 3.51
CA THR A 91 8.35 -1.30 4.29
C THR A 91 8.20 -1.69 5.76
N GLY A 92 6.98 -1.86 6.26
CA GLY A 92 6.75 -2.36 7.61
C GLY A 92 5.29 -2.56 7.98
N TYR A 93 5.08 -3.30 9.06
CA TYR A 93 3.79 -3.43 9.75
C TYR A 93 4.00 -3.37 11.26
N ASN A 94 3.28 -2.48 11.94
CA ASN A 94 3.26 -2.37 13.38
C ASN A 94 2.00 -3.07 13.93
N ALA A 95 2.17 -4.27 14.49
CA ALA A 95 1.06 -5.07 15.01
C ALA A 95 0.32 -4.41 16.20
N THR A 96 0.98 -3.50 16.93
CA THR A 96 0.36 -2.79 18.07
C THR A 96 -0.57 -1.68 17.59
N THR A 97 -0.16 -0.94 16.55
CA THR A 97 -0.94 0.22 16.06
C THR A 97 -1.76 -0.07 14.81
N GLY A 98 -1.54 -1.21 14.15
CA GLY A 98 -2.17 -1.56 12.88
C GLY A 98 -1.58 -0.85 11.67
N VAL A 99 -0.55 -0.01 11.84
CA VAL A 99 0.01 0.81 10.76
C VAL A 99 0.81 -0.08 9.80
N VAL A 100 0.48 0.02 8.51
CA VAL A 100 1.24 -0.52 7.40
C VAL A 100 1.94 0.65 6.72
N SER A 101 3.25 0.54 6.54
CA SER A 101 4.06 1.51 5.79
C SER A 101 4.46 0.92 4.46
N TYR A 102 4.42 1.73 3.41
CA TYR A 102 4.75 1.29 2.07
C TYR A 102 5.39 2.41 1.24
N SER A 103 6.03 2.04 0.13
CA SER A 103 6.50 2.96 -0.88
C SER A 103 6.18 2.44 -2.28
N TYR A 104 6.01 3.37 -3.21
CA TYR A 104 5.87 3.10 -4.63
C TYR A 104 6.99 3.81 -5.40
N THR A 105 7.62 3.09 -6.32
CA THR A 105 8.67 3.63 -7.20
C THR A 105 8.25 3.52 -8.65
N LEU A 106 8.15 4.68 -9.32
CA LEU A 106 7.99 4.80 -10.77
C LEU A 106 9.35 4.53 -11.43
N LEU A 107 9.42 3.51 -12.29
CA LEU A 107 10.67 3.02 -12.89
C LEU A 107 10.84 3.45 -14.33
N ASP A 108 9.76 3.57 -15.09
CA ASP A 108 9.79 3.86 -16.52
C ASP A 108 8.54 4.63 -16.93
N ASN A 109 8.47 5.07 -18.17
CA ASN A 109 7.26 5.65 -18.73
C ASN A 109 6.26 4.56 -19.13
N GLU A 110 4.98 4.83 -18.95
CA GLU A 110 3.89 3.93 -19.30
C GLU A 110 3.30 4.24 -20.68
N ALA A 111 2.57 3.26 -21.21
CA ALA A 111 1.75 3.45 -22.40
C ALA A 111 0.42 4.11 -22.02
N HIS A 112 0.24 5.36 -22.43
CA HIS A 112 -0.99 6.11 -22.18
C HIS A 112 -1.97 6.06 -23.36
N PRO A 113 -3.29 6.10 -23.11
CA PRO A 113 -4.25 6.42 -24.15
C PRO A 113 -3.91 7.76 -24.80
N ASN A 114 -4.03 7.85 -26.13
CA ASN A 114 -3.81 9.11 -26.83
C ASN A 114 -4.73 10.20 -26.28
N ALA A 115 -4.16 11.16 -25.56
CA ALA A 115 -4.81 12.37 -25.09
C ALA A 115 -3.93 13.57 -25.49
N ASN A 116 -4.55 14.71 -25.81
CA ASN A 116 -3.86 15.94 -26.20
C ASN A 116 -3.18 16.63 -24.99
N GLY A 117 -2.22 15.97 -24.34
CA GLY A 117 -1.47 16.50 -23.20
C GLY A 117 -1.25 15.48 -22.08
N ALA A 118 -0.87 15.98 -20.90
CA ALA A 118 -0.68 15.15 -19.72
C ALA A 118 -2.00 14.49 -19.29
N ASN A 119 -1.92 13.21 -18.96
CA ASN A 119 -3.01 12.38 -18.49
C ASN A 119 -2.52 11.51 -17.32
N SER A 120 -3.42 10.69 -16.78
CA SER A 120 -3.15 9.87 -15.60
C SER A 120 -3.52 8.42 -15.87
N LEU A 121 -2.68 7.52 -15.37
CA LEU A 121 -3.01 6.11 -15.16
C LEU A 121 -3.19 5.88 -13.67
N SER A 122 -3.99 4.89 -13.32
CA SER A 122 -4.24 4.51 -11.93
C SER A 122 -3.98 3.03 -11.75
N GLU A 123 -3.24 2.69 -10.70
CA GLU A 123 -3.13 1.34 -10.16
C GLU A 123 -3.82 1.28 -8.79
N GLN A 124 -4.29 0.09 -8.42
CA GLN A 124 -4.94 -0.22 -7.13
C GLN A 124 -4.44 -1.59 -6.66
N PHE A 125 -4.31 -1.79 -5.35
CA PHE A 125 -3.65 -2.96 -4.74
C PHE A 125 -4.40 -3.51 -3.53
#